data_AF-H0EMX4-F1
#
_entry.id   AF-H0EMX4-F1
#
_cell.length_a   1.000
_cell.length_b   1.000
_cell.length_c   1.000
_cell.angle_alpha   90.00
_cell.angle_beta   90.00
_cell.angle_gamma   90.00
#
_symmetry.space_group_name_H-M   'P 1'
#
loop_
_entity.id
_entity.type
_entity.pdbx_description
1 polymer ?
#
loop_
_entity_poly.entity_id
_entity_poly.type
_entity_poly.pdbx_seq_one_letter_code
_entity_poly.pdbx_strand_id
1 'polypeptide(L)'
;MADTYYLQDQKDVDDDYKNGKCGKGLEPPPTGIVHKDYMGTDGINTIYAGGPSGRLRIRFINMSAFSTMLIFLNNGETKDGTAQGIPFRVSEVDSVPLDRDYMPIAKAIELNAGQRMSIIVDLDNDLGNDKAGFNVITTMNPASGATPPPAPVMTFSRPPRYPASPSAYDNTRIWVNSQWKLDNIPIWADKNASPNTVVTETWYLNKFIPAKKVPRIAFNGEGSMPTKFLSVDFTATTGPGGSKEFATLNEKTFVAPGSPVLLQAMRPLPPSCPNSPLLLGIGMPKPVNTNTLGPEPYYANNPGQGNVVENTITVEQGQTIYMLLKAHVGSHTFHLHGHDFQVLYTQPENESSHELAVPDIELLKNNGLSQPASPMRRDTLFVTTKTVALIAFTADNPVA
;
A
#
# COMPACT_ATOMS: atom_id res chain seq x y z
N MET A 1 -3.58 8.21 -9.61
CA MET A 1 -4.79 7.41 -9.98
C MET A 1 -5.58 7.19 -8.71
N ALA A 2 -6.89 7.11 -8.79
CA ALA A 2 -7.75 6.83 -7.64
C ALA A 2 -8.99 6.05 -8.10
N ASP A 3 -9.63 5.37 -7.16
CA ASP A 3 -11.00 4.89 -7.36
C ASP A 3 -12.00 6.04 -7.19
N THR A 4 -13.21 5.83 -7.69
CA THR A 4 -14.30 6.82 -7.58
C THR A 4 -15.61 6.14 -7.27
N TYR A 5 -16.47 6.88 -6.57
CA TYR A 5 -17.83 6.49 -6.25
C TYR A 5 -18.80 7.44 -6.95
N TYR A 6 -19.91 6.91 -7.47
CA TYR A 6 -20.98 7.72 -8.10
C TYR A 6 -21.80 8.49 -7.07
N LEU A 7 -21.73 8.07 -5.80
CA LEU A 7 -22.34 8.75 -4.68
C LEU A 7 -21.68 10.13 -4.52
N GLN A 8 -22.51 11.17 -4.43
CA GLN A 8 -22.06 12.57 -4.49
C GLN A 8 -21.20 12.95 -3.28
N ASP A 9 -21.35 12.27 -2.16
CA ASP A 9 -20.63 12.55 -0.92
C ASP A 9 -20.14 11.28 -0.22
N GLN A 10 -18.98 11.37 0.46
CA GLN A 10 -18.42 10.33 1.34
C GLN A 10 -19.45 9.80 2.36
N LYS A 11 -20.39 10.67 2.77
CA LYS A 11 -21.45 10.35 3.72
C LYS A 11 -22.35 9.20 3.24
N ASP A 12 -22.63 9.12 1.94
CA ASP A 12 -23.49 8.09 1.39
C ASP A 12 -22.79 6.72 1.36
N VAL A 13 -21.49 6.70 1.08
CA VAL A 13 -20.66 5.47 1.14
C VAL A 13 -20.60 4.96 2.59
N ASP A 14 -20.39 5.87 3.53
CA ASP A 14 -20.41 5.60 4.97
C ASP A 14 -21.76 5.03 5.44
N ASP A 15 -22.87 5.62 4.96
CA ASP A 15 -24.21 5.18 5.30
C ASP A 15 -24.52 3.81 4.66
N ASP A 16 -24.04 3.55 3.43
CA ASP A 16 -24.15 2.26 2.76
C ASP A 16 -23.39 1.15 3.52
N TYR A 17 -22.18 1.44 3.98
CA TYR A 17 -21.39 0.55 4.83
C TYR A 17 -22.08 0.30 6.18
N LYS A 18 -22.47 1.37 6.88
CA LYS A 18 -23.09 1.28 8.23
C LYS A 18 -24.43 0.54 8.21
N ASN A 19 -25.16 0.60 7.11
CA ASN A 19 -26.42 -0.12 6.91
C ASN A 19 -26.22 -1.52 6.32
N GLY A 20 -24.98 -1.94 6.05
CA GLY A 20 -24.64 -3.27 5.55
C GLY A 20 -25.25 -3.57 4.18
N LYS A 21 -25.38 -2.56 3.30
CA LYS A 21 -26.03 -2.74 1.99
C LYS A 21 -25.36 -3.80 1.13
N CYS A 22 -24.04 -3.95 1.25
CA CYS A 22 -23.25 -4.95 0.53
C CYS A 22 -23.03 -6.25 1.32
N GLY A 23 -23.60 -6.36 2.52
CA GLY A 23 -23.26 -7.36 3.53
C GLY A 23 -22.62 -6.71 4.75
N LYS A 24 -22.65 -7.42 5.89
CA LYS A 24 -22.06 -6.90 7.13
C LYS A 24 -20.54 -6.81 6.99
N GLY A 25 -19.98 -5.65 7.34
CA GLY A 25 -18.55 -5.36 7.26
C GLY A 25 -17.94 -5.36 5.86
N LEU A 26 -18.77 -5.47 4.81
CA LEU A 26 -18.30 -5.38 3.44
C LEU A 26 -18.32 -3.94 2.97
N GLU A 27 -17.16 -3.48 2.50
CA GLU A 27 -17.00 -2.15 1.95
C GLU A 27 -17.78 -1.99 0.64
N PRO A 28 -18.48 -0.86 0.44
CA PRO A 28 -19.12 -0.57 -0.82
C PRO A 28 -18.09 -0.56 -1.96
N PRO A 29 -18.33 -1.27 -3.07
CA PRO A 29 -17.40 -1.28 -4.18
C PRO A 29 -17.36 0.09 -4.89
N PRO A 30 -16.18 0.53 -5.35
CA PRO A 30 -16.08 1.72 -6.18
C PRO A 30 -16.74 1.51 -7.54
N THR A 31 -17.22 2.60 -8.12
CA THR A 31 -17.96 2.62 -9.40
C THR A 31 -17.08 2.94 -10.60
N GLY A 32 -15.83 3.36 -10.38
CA GLY A 32 -14.93 3.76 -11.45
C GLY A 32 -13.48 3.94 -10.98
N ILE A 33 -12.60 4.21 -11.94
CA ILE A 33 -11.21 4.59 -11.72
C ILE A 33 -10.97 5.89 -12.48
N VAL A 34 -10.26 6.82 -11.86
CA VAL A 34 -9.86 8.08 -12.49
C VAL A 34 -8.35 8.25 -12.53
N HIS A 35 -7.90 8.83 -13.65
CA HIS A 35 -6.56 9.34 -13.80
C HIS A 35 -6.62 10.86 -13.79
N LYS A 36 -5.69 11.47 -13.06
CA LYS A 36 -5.45 12.90 -13.10
C LYS A 36 -4.00 13.11 -13.51
N ASP A 37 -3.79 13.84 -14.59
CA ASP A 37 -2.46 14.26 -15.00
C ASP A 37 -2.09 15.60 -14.34
N TYR A 38 -0.82 15.99 -14.47
CA TYR A 38 -0.30 17.25 -13.94
C TYR A 38 -1.00 18.49 -14.52
N MET A 39 -1.70 18.36 -15.66
CA MET A 39 -2.42 19.45 -16.32
C MET A 39 -3.82 19.66 -15.73
N GLY A 40 -4.22 18.88 -14.73
CA GLY A 40 -5.45 19.10 -13.95
C GLY A 40 -6.74 18.73 -14.69
N THR A 41 -6.63 18.11 -15.86
CA THR A 41 -7.76 17.63 -16.65
C THR A 41 -8.12 16.20 -16.25
N ASP A 42 -9.37 16.00 -15.84
CA ASP A 42 -9.91 14.68 -15.53
C ASP A 42 -10.32 14.00 -16.85
N GLY A 43 -9.74 12.83 -17.17
CA GLY A 43 -10.14 12.04 -18.34
C GLY A 43 -9.00 11.46 -19.20
N ILE A 44 -9.40 10.71 -20.23
CA ILE A 44 -8.56 10.02 -21.22
C ILE A 44 -7.77 11.06 -22.01
N ASN A 45 -6.57 11.39 -21.54
CA ASN A 45 -5.67 12.30 -22.23
C ASN A 45 -4.56 11.55 -22.96
N THR A 46 -4.30 11.99 -24.19
CA THR A 46 -3.04 11.72 -24.88
C THR A 46 -1.98 12.66 -24.34
N ILE A 47 -0.99 12.12 -23.62
CA ILE A 47 0.19 12.84 -23.17
C ILE A 47 1.26 12.73 -24.25
N TYR A 48 1.70 13.85 -24.79
CA TYR A 48 2.89 13.86 -25.65
C TYR A 48 4.13 13.76 -24.79
N ALA A 49 4.83 12.63 -24.91
CA ALA A 49 5.97 12.33 -24.09
C ALA A 49 7.17 12.02 -25.00
N GLY A 50 8.17 12.90 -24.98
CA GLY A 50 9.40 12.69 -25.74
C GLY A 50 10.34 13.89 -25.66
N GLY A 51 11.31 13.81 -24.75
CA GLY A 51 12.51 14.63 -24.83
C GLY A 51 13.55 14.04 -25.79
N PRO A 52 14.68 14.72 -26.02
CA PRO A 52 15.74 14.30 -26.95
C PRO A 52 16.31 12.91 -26.68
N SER A 53 16.18 12.41 -25.45
CA SER A 53 16.77 11.15 -24.99
C SER A 53 15.95 9.90 -25.28
N GLY A 54 14.70 10.02 -25.75
CA GLY A 54 13.81 8.88 -25.94
C GLY A 54 13.41 8.15 -24.65
N ARG A 55 13.77 8.64 -23.44
CA ARG A 55 13.45 7.99 -22.16
C ARG A 55 12.43 8.78 -21.37
N LEU A 56 11.45 8.08 -20.81
CA LEU A 56 10.42 8.63 -19.94
C LEU A 56 10.55 8.05 -18.54
N ARG A 57 10.44 8.92 -17.54
CA ARG A 57 10.16 8.50 -16.16
C ARG A 57 8.70 8.76 -15.87
N ILE A 58 7.96 7.72 -15.50
CA ILE A 58 6.54 7.81 -15.15
C ILE A 58 6.41 7.51 -13.67
N ARG A 59 5.73 8.38 -12.91
CA ARG A 59 5.47 8.19 -11.48
C ARG A 59 4.01 7.82 -11.29
N PHE A 60 3.78 6.60 -10.84
CA PHE A 60 2.48 6.11 -10.41
C PHE A 60 2.30 6.37 -8.92
N ILE A 61 1.15 6.95 -8.58
CA ILE A 61 0.73 7.22 -7.21
C ILE A 61 -0.69 6.68 -7.14
N ASN A 62 -0.92 5.72 -6.25
CA ASN A 62 -2.25 5.26 -5.95
C ASN A 62 -2.82 6.07 -4.79
N MET A 63 -3.77 6.95 -5.11
CA MET A 63 -4.49 7.81 -4.17
C MET A 63 -5.91 7.28 -3.92
N SER A 64 -6.17 6.01 -4.24
CA SER A 64 -7.44 5.38 -3.91
C SER A 64 -7.66 5.35 -2.40
N ALA A 65 -8.94 5.34 -2.02
CA ALA A 65 -9.31 5.09 -0.64
C ALA A 65 -9.29 3.58 -0.32
N PHE A 66 -9.52 2.73 -1.33
CA PHE A 66 -9.74 1.31 -1.13
C PHE A 66 -8.94 0.43 -2.09
N SER A 67 -8.97 0.76 -3.39
CA SER A 67 -8.63 -0.21 -4.44
C SER A 67 -7.14 -0.41 -4.67
N THR A 68 -6.74 -1.67 -4.86
CA THR A 68 -5.45 -2.04 -5.46
C THR A 68 -5.54 -1.91 -6.99
N MET A 69 -4.58 -1.19 -7.56
CA MET A 69 -4.50 -0.93 -8.99
C MET A 69 -3.50 -1.86 -9.67
N LEU A 70 -3.93 -2.55 -10.73
CA LEU A 70 -3.05 -3.24 -11.65
C LEU A 70 -2.77 -2.34 -12.85
N ILE A 71 -1.49 -2.04 -13.08
CA ILE A 71 -1.04 -1.08 -14.09
C ILE A 71 -0.13 -1.79 -15.07
N PHE A 72 -0.37 -1.64 -16.37
CA PHE A 72 0.50 -2.19 -17.41
C PHE A 72 0.55 -1.32 -18.66
N LEU A 73 1.60 -1.53 -19.46
CA LEU A 73 1.87 -0.77 -20.67
C LEU A 73 1.62 -1.62 -21.93
N ASN A 74 0.89 -1.07 -22.89
CA ASN A 74 0.54 -1.76 -24.15
C ASN A 74 0.57 -0.79 -25.35
N ASN A 75 1.23 -1.16 -26.45
CA ASN A 75 1.33 -0.35 -27.68
C ASN A 75 0.39 -0.81 -28.81
N GLY A 76 -0.60 -1.62 -28.47
CA GLY A 76 -1.64 -2.09 -29.38
C GLY A 76 -1.34 -3.51 -29.85
N GLU A 77 -2.01 -4.48 -29.22
CA GLU A 77 -2.33 -5.79 -29.78
C GLU A 77 -3.53 -6.42 -29.04
N THR A 78 -4.15 -7.39 -29.72
CA THR A 78 -5.51 -7.91 -29.55
C THR A 78 -5.65 -8.98 -28.46
N LYS A 79 -6.91 -9.35 -28.18
CA LYS A 79 -7.38 -10.31 -27.15
C LYS A 79 -6.77 -11.73 -27.24
N ASP A 80 -6.02 -12.02 -28.30
CA ASP A 80 -5.44 -13.32 -28.67
C ASP A 80 -4.02 -13.55 -28.12
N GLY A 81 -3.45 -12.61 -27.35
CA GLY A 81 -2.31 -12.89 -26.49
C GLY A 81 -0.94 -12.97 -27.17
N THR A 82 -0.83 -12.54 -28.44
CA THR A 82 0.46 -12.40 -29.12
C THR A 82 1.23 -11.14 -28.67
N ALA A 83 0.54 -10.20 -28.02
CA ALA A 83 1.09 -8.91 -27.60
C ALA A 83 2.13 -9.12 -26.51
N GLN A 84 3.38 -8.74 -26.76
CA GLN A 84 4.35 -8.60 -25.68
C GLN A 84 4.11 -7.25 -24.99
N GLY A 85 3.63 -7.28 -23.74
CA GLY A 85 3.55 -6.08 -22.91
C GLY A 85 4.88 -5.34 -22.87
N ILE A 86 4.82 -4.01 -22.85
CA ILE A 86 6.03 -3.18 -22.93
C ILE A 86 6.79 -3.31 -21.62
N PRO A 87 8.04 -3.81 -21.65
CA PRO A 87 8.84 -3.90 -20.45
C PRO A 87 9.21 -2.50 -19.97
N PHE A 88 9.34 -2.35 -18.65
CA PHE A 88 9.82 -1.13 -18.03
C PHE A 88 10.70 -1.45 -16.84
N ARG A 89 11.58 -0.51 -16.49
CA ARG A 89 12.48 -0.62 -15.34
C ARG A 89 11.88 0.07 -14.14
N VAL A 90 11.76 -0.62 -13.02
CA VAL A 90 11.38 0.03 -11.76
C VAL A 90 12.59 0.80 -11.24
N SER A 91 12.39 2.09 -10.96
CA SER A 91 13.46 3.02 -10.59
C SER A 91 13.34 3.59 -9.18
N GLU A 92 12.14 3.58 -8.60
CA GLU A 92 11.87 4.11 -7.26
C GLU A 92 10.62 3.45 -6.68
N VAL A 93 10.62 3.17 -5.38
CA VAL A 93 9.48 2.68 -4.59
C VAL A 93 9.32 3.61 -3.38
N ASP A 94 8.15 4.18 -3.16
CA ASP A 94 7.82 5.04 -2.00
C ASP A 94 8.86 6.14 -1.73
N SER A 95 9.40 6.74 -2.80
CA SER A 95 10.45 7.77 -2.77
C SER A 95 11.85 7.28 -2.38
N VAL A 96 12.06 5.96 -2.31
CA VAL A 96 13.37 5.32 -2.18
C VAL A 96 13.86 4.89 -3.57
N PRO A 97 14.90 5.55 -4.13
CA PRO A 97 15.45 5.19 -5.42
C PRO A 97 16.11 3.81 -5.38
N LEU A 98 15.97 3.06 -6.47
CA LEU A 98 16.64 1.77 -6.64
C LEU A 98 18.01 1.94 -7.28
N ASP A 99 18.89 0.98 -7.00
CA ASP A 99 20.24 0.91 -7.56
C ASP A 99 20.16 0.87 -9.10
N ARG A 100 20.91 1.77 -9.76
CA ARG A 100 20.87 1.95 -11.21
C ARG A 100 21.32 0.72 -11.97
N ASP A 101 22.22 -0.05 -11.38
CA ASP A 101 22.77 -1.25 -12.01
C ASP A 101 21.84 -2.47 -11.83
N TYR A 102 20.83 -2.35 -10.96
CA TYR A 102 19.93 -3.44 -10.56
C TYR A 102 18.45 -3.08 -10.64
N MET A 103 18.07 -2.14 -11.52
CA MET A 103 16.65 -1.83 -11.74
C MET A 103 15.93 -3.03 -12.37
N PRO A 104 15.00 -3.69 -11.65
CA PRO A 104 14.34 -4.87 -12.16
C PRO A 104 13.39 -4.49 -13.31
N ILE A 105 13.28 -5.40 -14.28
CA ILE A 105 12.38 -5.25 -15.43
C ILE A 105 11.05 -5.92 -15.10
N ALA A 106 9.96 -5.20 -15.32
CA ALA A 106 8.60 -5.69 -15.15
C ALA A 106 7.75 -5.32 -16.38
N LYS A 107 6.54 -5.88 -16.44
CA LYS A 107 5.52 -5.59 -17.46
C LYS A 107 4.21 -5.12 -16.86
N ALA A 108 3.98 -5.39 -15.58
CA ALA A 108 2.85 -4.87 -14.83
C ALA A 108 3.23 -4.57 -13.37
N ILE A 109 2.42 -3.76 -12.71
CA ILE A 109 2.58 -3.35 -11.31
C ILE A 109 1.25 -3.54 -10.59
N GLU A 110 1.26 -4.28 -9.49
CA GLU A 110 0.21 -4.21 -8.48
C GLU A 110 0.58 -3.09 -7.49
N LEU A 111 -0.21 -2.02 -7.45
CA LEU A 111 0.05 -0.84 -6.63
C LEU A 111 -1.13 -0.59 -5.69
N ASN A 112 -0.87 -0.69 -4.39
CA ASN A 112 -1.89 -0.56 -3.34
C ASN A 112 -2.07 0.90 -2.90
N ALA A 113 -3.17 1.20 -2.23
CA ALA A 113 -3.50 2.54 -1.75
C ALA A 113 -2.36 3.14 -0.91
N GLY A 114 -1.98 4.39 -1.17
CA GLY A 114 -0.87 5.07 -0.48
C GLY A 114 0.54 4.74 -1.00
N GLN A 115 0.68 3.70 -1.84
CA GLN A 115 1.97 3.36 -2.44
C GLN A 115 2.28 4.22 -3.68
N ARG A 116 3.59 4.42 -3.93
CA ARG A 116 4.12 5.15 -5.08
C ARG A 116 5.23 4.34 -5.74
N MET A 117 5.25 4.35 -7.07
CA MET A 117 6.30 3.69 -7.84
C MET A 117 6.69 4.54 -9.04
N SER A 118 7.99 4.67 -9.31
CA SER A 118 8.47 5.27 -10.55
C SER A 118 9.06 4.22 -11.47
N ILE A 119 8.70 4.28 -12.74
CA ILE A 119 9.29 3.45 -13.79
C ILE A 119 10.05 4.30 -14.80
N ILE A 120 10.97 3.65 -15.51
CA ILE A 120 11.63 4.17 -16.70
C ILE A 120 11.20 3.31 -17.89
N VAL A 121 10.74 4.00 -18.94
CA VAL A 121 10.45 3.42 -20.25
C VAL A 121 11.42 4.03 -21.25
N ASP A 122 12.17 3.19 -21.95
CA ASP A 122 13.03 3.60 -23.06
C ASP A 122 12.23 3.46 -24.36
N LEU A 123 11.75 4.57 -24.91
CA LEU A 123 10.90 4.57 -26.11
C LEU A 123 11.61 4.06 -27.35
N ASP A 124 12.95 4.11 -27.40
CA ASP A 124 13.68 3.62 -28.56
C ASP A 124 13.94 2.11 -28.45
N ASN A 125 14.27 1.63 -27.25
CA ASN A 125 14.61 0.22 -27.02
C ASN A 125 13.40 -0.66 -26.66
N ASP A 126 12.45 -0.15 -25.88
CA ASP A 126 11.34 -0.95 -25.31
C ASP A 126 10.08 -0.90 -26.18
N LEU A 127 9.86 0.19 -26.94
CA LEU A 127 8.68 0.37 -27.79
C LEU A 127 8.91 -0.07 -29.24
N GLY A 128 10.15 0.00 -29.72
CA GLY A 128 10.54 -0.17 -31.11
C GLY A 128 10.38 1.11 -31.95
N ASN A 129 11.16 1.23 -33.03
CA ASN A 129 11.26 2.46 -33.83
C ASN A 129 9.98 2.84 -34.60
N ASP A 130 9.10 1.87 -34.87
CA ASP A 130 7.95 2.05 -35.76
C ASP A 130 6.64 2.40 -35.02
N LYS A 131 6.67 2.47 -33.69
CA LYS A 131 5.49 2.71 -32.87
C LYS A 131 5.38 4.18 -32.48
N ALA A 132 4.18 4.74 -32.66
CA ALA A 132 3.88 6.13 -32.36
C ALA A 132 3.69 6.42 -30.86
N GLY A 133 3.54 5.39 -30.02
CA GLY A 133 3.27 5.55 -28.60
C GLY A 133 2.85 4.26 -27.90
N PHE A 134 2.41 4.36 -26.66
CA PHE A 134 1.82 3.28 -25.86
C PHE A 134 0.69 3.79 -24.97
N ASN A 135 -0.11 2.86 -24.46
CA ASN A 135 -1.14 3.11 -23.48
C ASN A 135 -0.68 2.62 -22.10
N VAL A 136 -0.95 3.42 -21.08
CA VAL A 136 -1.01 2.98 -19.69
C VAL A 136 -2.44 2.52 -19.44
N ILE A 137 -2.59 1.24 -19.13
CA ILE A 137 -3.87 0.63 -18.80
C ILE A 137 -3.87 0.39 -17.29
N THR A 138 -4.94 0.85 -16.63
CA THR A 138 -5.15 0.64 -15.21
C THR A 138 -6.45 -0.12 -15.02
N THR A 139 -6.39 -1.27 -14.38
CA THR A 139 -7.57 -1.96 -13.86
C THR A 139 -7.43 -2.11 -12.35
N MET A 140 -8.47 -2.57 -11.66
CA MET A 140 -8.41 -2.78 -10.23
C MET A 140 -8.97 -4.12 -9.84
N ASN A 141 -8.50 -4.62 -8.70
CA ASN A 141 -9.15 -5.71 -8.00
C ASN A 141 -10.13 -5.10 -6.97
N PRO A 142 -11.45 -5.13 -7.21
CA PRO A 142 -12.40 -4.72 -6.19
C PRO A 142 -12.40 -5.79 -5.10
N ALA A 143 -11.83 -5.49 -3.93
CA ALA A 143 -11.67 -6.45 -2.84
C ALA A 143 -13.00 -7.05 -2.31
N SER A 144 -14.16 -6.55 -2.76
CA SER A 144 -15.51 -7.04 -2.40
C SER A 144 -16.16 -7.96 -3.45
N GLY A 145 -15.41 -8.48 -4.43
CA GLY A 145 -15.96 -9.41 -5.44
C GLY A 145 -16.98 -8.77 -6.40
N ALA A 146 -17.11 -7.45 -6.37
CA ALA A 146 -17.92 -6.70 -7.32
C ALA A 146 -17.34 -6.79 -8.73
N THR A 147 -18.19 -6.62 -9.75
CA THR A 147 -17.70 -6.52 -11.12
C THR A 147 -16.81 -5.28 -11.27
N PRO A 148 -15.56 -5.43 -11.73
CA PRO A 148 -14.69 -4.27 -11.95
C PRO A 148 -15.32 -3.33 -12.98
N PRO A 149 -15.30 -2.01 -12.75
CA PRO A 149 -15.69 -1.04 -13.77
C PRO A 149 -14.69 -1.08 -14.93
N PRO A 150 -15.06 -0.52 -16.10
CA PRO A 150 -14.17 -0.47 -17.25
C PRO A 150 -12.82 0.19 -16.90
N ALA A 151 -11.71 -0.42 -17.32
CA ALA A 151 -10.38 0.14 -17.13
C ALA A 151 -10.22 1.48 -17.88
N PRO A 152 -9.88 2.59 -17.20
CA PRO A 152 -9.45 3.80 -17.87
C PRO A 152 -8.14 3.55 -18.60
N VAL A 153 -7.98 4.20 -19.74
CA VAL A 153 -6.75 4.17 -20.53
C VAL A 153 -6.17 5.57 -20.64
N MET A 154 -4.86 5.69 -20.43
CA MET A 154 -4.11 6.91 -20.70
C MET A 154 -3.12 6.66 -21.83
N THR A 155 -3.14 7.48 -22.87
CA THR A 155 -2.29 7.30 -24.05
C THR A 155 -1.05 8.18 -23.95
N PHE A 156 0.12 7.61 -24.18
CA PHE A 156 1.40 8.30 -24.30
C PHE A 156 1.85 8.25 -25.76
N SER A 157 1.96 9.39 -26.41
CA SER A 157 2.38 9.49 -27.80
C SER A 157 3.77 10.12 -27.91
N ARG A 158 4.59 9.59 -28.81
CA ARG A 158 5.89 10.16 -29.17
C ARG A 158 5.65 11.44 -30.00
N PRO A 159 6.39 12.53 -29.76
CA PRO A 159 6.37 13.67 -30.68
C PRO A 159 6.94 13.25 -32.04
N PRO A 160 6.40 13.79 -33.15
CA PRO A 160 6.84 13.42 -34.50
C PRO A 160 8.33 13.70 -34.70
N ARG A 161 9.08 12.74 -35.24
CA ARG A 161 10.45 12.99 -35.72
C ARG A 161 10.33 13.79 -37.03
N TYR A 162 10.82 15.02 -37.01
CA TYR A 162 10.84 15.87 -38.22
C TYR A 162 11.86 15.34 -39.24
N PRO A 163 11.58 15.40 -40.56
CA PRO A 163 10.36 15.89 -41.20
C PRO A 163 9.34 14.76 -41.41
N ALA A 164 8.13 14.90 -40.85
CA ALA A 164 7.09 13.89 -40.95
C ALA A 164 6.07 14.24 -42.07
N SER A 165 5.76 13.27 -42.93
CA SER A 165 4.66 13.36 -43.90
C SER A 165 3.30 13.51 -43.18
N PRO A 166 2.41 14.42 -43.62
CA PRO A 166 1.07 14.64 -43.04
C PRO A 166 0.17 13.40 -43.00
N SER A 167 0.45 12.37 -43.79
CA SER A 167 -0.36 11.14 -43.87
C SER A 167 -0.05 10.10 -42.77
N ALA A 168 0.95 10.33 -41.91
CA ALA A 168 1.30 9.42 -40.82
C ALA A 168 0.53 9.70 -39.50
N TYR A 169 -0.31 10.74 -39.47
CA TYR A 169 -0.89 11.29 -38.25
C TYR A 169 -2.29 10.78 -37.91
N ASP A 170 -3.04 10.24 -38.87
CA ASP A 170 -4.46 9.87 -38.68
C ASP A 170 -4.65 8.40 -38.26
N ASN A 171 -3.60 7.59 -38.41
CA ASN A 171 -3.65 6.13 -38.23
C ASN A 171 -3.20 5.71 -36.82
N THR A 172 -2.72 6.65 -35.99
CA THR A 172 -2.04 6.39 -34.71
C THR A 172 -2.97 6.40 -33.49
N ARG A 173 -4.29 6.24 -33.68
CA ARG A 173 -5.15 5.80 -32.58
C ARG A 173 -4.63 4.44 -32.12
N ILE A 174 -3.94 4.40 -30.99
CA ILE A 174 -3.60 3.16 -30.32
C ILE A 174 -4.93 2.58 -29.87
N TRP A 175 -5.49 1.68 -30.69
CA TRP A 175 -6.77 1.06 -30.43
C TRP A 175 -6.67 0.22 -29.16
N VAL A 176 -7.22 0.75 -28.08
CA VAL A 176 -7.56 -0.02 -26.89
C VAL A 176 -9.03 -0.31 -26.93
N ASN A 177 -9.35 -1.60 -26.96
CA ASN A 177 -10.62 -2.07 -26.44
C ASN A 177 -10.69 -1.61 -24.97
N SER A 178 -11.59 -0.66 -24.67
CA SER A 178 -11.89 -0.15 -23.33
C SER A 178 -12.52 -1.20 -22.38
N GLN A 179 -12.27 -2.49 -22.63
CA GLN A 179 -12.89 -3.62 -21.97
C GLN A 179 -11.91 -4.40 -21.08
N TRP A 180 -10.68 -3.94 -20.87
CA TRP A 180 -9.77 -4.61 -19.93
C TRP A 180 -10.38 -4.59 -18.53
N LYS A 181 -10.49 -5.78 -17.95
CA LYS A 181 -10.99 -6.12 -16.62
C LYS A 181 -10.05 -7.18 -16.06
N LEU A 182 -10.07 -7.40 -14.75
CA LEU A 182 -9.22 -8.41 -14.12
C LEU A 182 -9.37 -9.80 -14.80
N ASP A 183 -10.59 -10.17 -15.21
CA ASP A 183 -10.90 -11.46 -15.85
C ASP A 183 -10.40 -11.62 -17.29
N ASN A 184 -9.84 -10.57 -17.90
CA ASN A 184 -9.36 -10.62 -19.28
C ASN A 184 -8.01 -9.93 -19.48
N ILE A 185 -7.23 -9.74 -18.41
CA ILE A 185 -5.88 -9.18 -18.52
C ILE A 185 -4.96 -10.12 -19.32
N PRO A 186 -3.91 -9.57 -19.97
CA PRO A 186 -2.90 -10.42 -20.61
C PRO A 186 -2.20 -11.34 -19.61
N ILE A 187 -1.84 -12.55 -20.03
CA ILE A 187 -1.14 -13.56 -19.20
C ILE A 187 0.13 -13.00 -18.55
N TRP A 188 0.85 -12.12 -19.24
CA TRP A 188 2.08 -11.49 -18.73
C TRP A 188 1.84 -10.37 -17.70
N ALA A 189 0.61 -9.90 -17.57
CA ALA A 189 0.16 -8.94 -16.56
C ALA A 189 -0.58 -9.61 -15.38
N ASP A 190 -0.84 -10.92 -15.48
CA ASP A 190 -1.41 -11.72 -14.40
C ASP A 190 -0.30 -12.19 -13.46
N LYS A 191 -0.39 -11.84 -12.17
CA LYS A 191 0.60 -12.20 -11.15
C LYS A 191 0.64 -13.70 -10.87
N ASN A 192 -0.48 -14.41 -11.05
CA ASN A 192 -0.58 -15.85 -10.81
C ASN A 192 0.03 -16.63 -11.99
N ALA A 193 -0.19 -16.16 -13.22
CA ALA A 193 0.38 -16.79 -14.40
C ALA A 193 1.86 -16.38 -14.65
N SER A 194 2.23 -15.14 -14.32
CA SER A 194 3.56 -14.57 -14.59
C SER A 194 4.16 -13.81 -13.39
N PRO A 195 4.42 -14.47 -12.25
CA PRO A 195 4.89 -13.83 -11.01
C PRO A 195 6.25 -13.10 -11.13
N ASN A 196 7.03 -13.41 -12.17
CA ASN A 196 8.32 -12.79 -12.44
C ASN A 196 8.25 -11.52 -13.29
N THR A 197 7.09 -11.17 -13.86
CA THR A 197 6.91 -9.96 -14.68
C THR A 197 5.95 -8.95 -14.06
N VAL A 198 5.23 -9.34 -13.01
CA VAL A 198 4.34 -8.45 -12.26
C VAL A 198 4.99 -8.07 -10.94
N VAL A 199 5.13 -6.78 -10.69
CA VAL A 199 5.63 -6.28 -9.41
C VAL A 199 4.58 -6.53 -8.32
N THR A 200 4.97 -7.25 -7.26
CA THR A 200 4.14 -7.56 -6.09
C THR A 200 4.94 -7.41 -4.79
N GLU A 201 4.29 -7.63 -3.64
CA GLU A 201 4.93 -7.50 -2.32
C GLU A 201 6.09 -8.48 -2.05
N THR A 202 6.23 -9.53 -2.85
CA THR A 202 7.36 -10.46 -2.72
C THR A 202 8.65 -9.90 -3.32
N TRP A 203 8.56 -8.94 -4.25
CA TRP A 203 9.74 -8.35 -4.90
C TRP A 203 10.60 -7.53 -3.94
N TYR A 204 10.03 -7.03 -2.83
CA TYR A 204 10.75 -6.29 -1.80
C TYR A 204 11.83 -7.10 -1.09
N LEU A 205 11.74 -8.43 -1.13
CA LEU A 205 12.68 -9.31 -0.43
C LEU A 205 13.94 -9.63 -1.26
N ASN A 206 13.84 -9.61 -2.60
CA ASN A 206 14.89 -10.19 -3.44
C ASN A 206 15.14 -9.47 -4.77
N LYS A 207 14.25 -8.59 -5.24
CA LYS A 207 14.40 -7.89 -6.53
C LYS A 207 14.66 -6.40 -6.37
N PHE A 208 14.21 -5.79 -5.29
CA PHE A 208 14.41 -4.36 -5.04
C PHE A 208 15.63 -4.10 -4.17
N ILE A 209 16.68 -3.57 -4.81
CA ILE A 209 17.91 -3.15 -4.14
C ILE A 209 17.91 -1.61 -4.09
N PRO A 210 17.85 -0.99 -2.88
CA PRO A 210 17.92 0.46 -2.75
C PRO A 210 19.27 1.02 -3.25
N ALA A 211 19.26 2.18 -3.90
CA ALA A 211 20.47 2.87 -4.33
C ALA A 211 21.38 3.22 -3.14
N LYS A 212 20.77 3.71 -2.04
CA LYS A 212 21.45 3.85 -0.75
C LYS A 212 21.23 2.58 0.05
N LYS A 213 22.20 1.67 0.00
CA LYS A 213 22.22 0.41 0.76
C LYS A 213 22.40 0.71 2.24
N VAL A 214 21.37 0.42 3.02
CA VAL A 214 21.40 0.47 4.48
C VAL A 214 21.39 -0.97 4.97
N PRO A 215 22.33 -1.39 5.84
CA PRO A 215 22.32 -2.73 6.40
C PRO A 215 20.99 -3.02 7.10
N ARG A 216 20.57 -4.28 7.05
CA ARG A 216 19.43 -4.76 7.85
C ARG A 216 19.64 -4.39 9.32
N ILE A 217 18.61 -3.82 9.95
CA ILE A 217 18.58 -3.60 11.39
C ILE A 217 18.52 -4.98 12.06
N ALA A 218 19.51 -5.33 12.88
CA ALA A 218 19.54 -6.60 13.60
C ALA A 218 18.68 -6.56 14.87
N PHE A 219 18.04 -7.68 15.21
CA PHE A 219 17.32 -7.83 16.47
C PHE A 219 18.34 -7.82 17.63
N ASN A 220 18.17 -6.91 18.58
CA ASN A 220 19.13 -6.68 19.68
C ASN A 220 20.57 -6.50 19.17
N GLY A 221 20.75 -5.68 18.13
CA GLY A 221 22.07 -5.36 17.58
C GLY A 221 23.04 -4.84 18.65
N GLU A 222 24.33 -5.12 18.46
CA GLU A 222 25.38 -4.76 19.42
C GLU A 222 25.40 -3.24 19.69
N GLY A 223 25.39 -2.85 20.96
CA GLY A 223 25.37 -1.43 21.37
C GLY A 223 24.03 -0.70 21.15
N SER A 224 22.99 -1.37 20.66
CA SER A 224 21.64 -0.81 20.53
C SER A 224 20.81 -1.02 21.81
N MET A 225 19.83 -0.13 22.05
CA MET A 225 18.82 -0.38 23.08
C MET A 225 18.06 -1.68 22.80
N PRO A 226 17.55 -2.39 23.83
CA PRO A 226 16.75 -3.59 23.64
C PRO A 226 15.64 -3.35 22.63
N THR A 227 15.57 -4.23 21.63
CA THR A 227 14.57 -4.13 20.56
C THR A 227 13.18 -4.33 21.14
N LYS A 228 12.26 -3.40 20.85
CA LYS A 228 10.85 -3.59 21.15
C LYS A 228 10.23 -4.40 20.03
N PHE A 229 9.77 -5.61 20.35
CA PHE A 229 8.98 -6.41 19.43
C PHE A 229 7.51 -6.04 19.61
N LEU A 230 6.81 -5.76 18.50
CA LEU A 230 5.39 -5.44 18.46
C LEU A 230 4.70 -6.44 17.54
N SER A 231 3.59 -6.97 18.00
CA SER A 231 2.69 -7.80 17.20
C SER A 231 1.42 -7.00 16.94
N VAL A 232 1.00 -6.92 15.68
CA VAL A 232 -0.19 -6.17 15.26
C VAL A 232 -1.11 -7.08 14.45
N ASP A 233 -2.23 -7.44 15.07
CA ASP A 233 -3.30 -8.24 14.48
C ASP A 233 -4.34 -7.33 13.82
N PHE A 234 -4.49 -7.45 12.50
CA PHE A 234 -5.58 -6.84 11.74
C PHE A 234 -6.78 -7.78 11.80
N THR A 235 -7.79 -7.41 12.57
CA THR A 235 -9.02 -8.19 12.72
C THR A 235 -10.25 -7.30 12.53
N ALA A 236 -11.42 -7.93 12.43
CA ALA A 236 -12.71 -7.25 12.49
C ALA A 236 -13.51 -7.80 13.68
N THR A 237 -14.26 -6.92 14.35
CA THR A 237 -15.15 -7.29 15.45
C THR A 237 -16.53 -6.69 15.26
N THR A 238 -17.54 -7.36 15.82
CA THR A 238 -18.91 -6.88 15.78
C THR A 238 -19.21 -6.07 17.03
N GLY A 239 -19.73 -4.86 16.84
CA GLY A 239 -20.14 -4.01 17.94
C GLY A 239 -21.37 -4.52 18.70
N PRO A 240 -21.68 -3.89 19.84
CA PRO A 240 -22.88 -4.16 20.63
C PRO A 240 -24.14 -4.13 19.77
N GLY A 241 -24.99 -5.15 19.93
CA GLY A 241 -26.22 -5.28 19.15
C GLY A 241 -26.05 -5.95 17.77
N GLY A 242 -24.85 -6.44 17.43
CA GLY A 242 -24.66 -7.34 16.28
C GLY A 242 -24.82 -6.69 14.89
N SER A 243 -24.89 -5.36 14.85
CA SER A 243 -25.32 -4.60 13.66
C SER A 243 -24.19 -3.90 12.90
N LYS A 244 -23.04 -3.63 13.54
CA LYS A 244 -21.92 -2.90 12.93
C LYS A 244 -20.62 -3.65 13.10
N GLU A 245 -19.82 -3.72 12.04
CA GLU A 245 -18.47 -4.29 12.09
C GLU A 245 -17.43 -3.17 12.15
N PHE A 246 -16.43 -3.38 12.99
CA PHE A 246 -15.33 -2.45 13.23
C PHE A 246 -14.02 -3.15 12.92
N ALA A 247 -13.14 -2.46 12.19
CA ALA A 247 -11.76 -2.86 12.11
C ALA A 247 -11.08 -2.66 13.47
N THR A 248 -10.14 -3.56 13.80
CA THR A 248 -9.38 -3.47 15.03
C THR A 248 -7.92 -3.78 14.81
N LEU A 249 -7.08 -3.18 15.65
CA LEU A 249 -5.67 -3.55 15.81
C LEU A 249 -5.54 -4.22 17.18
N ASN A 250 -5.18 -5.51 17.19
CA ASN A 250 -5.14 -6.32 18.42
C ASN A 250 -6.43 -6.22 19.23
N GLU A 251 -7.57 -6.47 18.57
CA GLU A 251 -8.93 -6.47 19.16
C GLU A 251 -9.42 -5.11 19.67
N LYS A 252 -8.67 -4.02 19.42
CA LYS A 252 -9.04 -2.67 19.81
C LYS A 252 -9.36 -1.80 18.60
N THR A 253 -10.57 -1.25 18.58
CA THR A 253 -10.96 -0.22 17.61
C THR A 253 -10.36 1.12 18.03
N PHE A 254 -9.69 1.80 17.09
CA PHE A 254 -9.25 3.17 17.34
C PHE A 254 -10.46 4.11 17.38
N VAL A 255 -10.54 4.90 18.45
CA VAL A 255 -11.50 5.99 18.58
C VAL A 255 -10.72 7.27 18.78
N ALA A 256 -10.94 8.25 17.89
CA ALA A 256 -10.24 9.52 17.96
C ALA A 256 -10.53 10.21 19.32
N PRO A 257 -9.49 10.64 20.06
CA PRO A 257 -9.70 11.36 21.31
C PRO A 257 -10.29 12.75 21.03
N GLY A 258 -11.00 13.31 22.02
CA GLY A 258 -11.55 14.67 21.94
C GLY A 258 -10.50 15.78 21.88
N SER A 259 -9.20 15.46 22.06
CA SER A 259 -8.08 16.36 21.83
C SER A 259 -6.97 15.60 21.10
N PRO A 260 -6.32 16.19 20.07
CA PRO A 260 -5.21 15.57 19.35
C PRO A 260 -4.12 15.03 20.30
N VAL A 261 -3.65 13.81 20.04
CA VAL A 261 -2.68 13.10 20.91
C VAL A 261 -1.42 13.94 21.16
N LEU A 262 -0.88 14.58 20.12
CA LEU A 262 0.27 15.48 20.26
C LEU A 262 0.02 16.64 21.24
N LEU A 263 -1.16 17.26 21.18
CA LEU A 263 -1.53 18.34 22.09
C LEU A 263 -1.68 17.85 23.52
N GLN A 264 -2.13 16.60 23.73
CA GLN A 264 -2.19 16.01 25.07
C GLN A 264 -0.77 15.78 25.63
N ALA A 265 0.13 15.22 24.82
CA ALA A 265 1.51 14.94 25.20
C ALA A 265 2.33 16.21 25.50
N MET A 266 2.01 17.33 24.86
CA MET A 266 2.67 18.62 25.08
C MET A 266 2.15 19.40 26.30
N ARG A 267 1.06 18.97 26.94
CA ARG A 267 0.53 19.68 28.11
C ARG A 267 1.48 19.55 29.29
N PRO A 268 1.79 20.65 30.00
CA PRO A 268 2.52 20.57 31.25
C PRO A 268 1.73 19.68 32.22
N LEU A 269 2.43 18.75 32.89
CA LEU A 269 1.84 17.94 33.96
C LEU A 269 1.16 18.89 34.96
N PRO A 270 -0.12 18.70 35.30
CA PRO A 270 -0.77 19.55 36.29
C PRO A 270 0.03 19.49 37.61
N PRO A 271 0.18 20.61 38.33
CA PRO A 271 0.78 20.59 39.65
C PRO A 271 0.09 19.54 40.51
N SER A 272 0.85 18.66 41.15
CA SER A 272 0.31 17.59 41.98
C SER A 272 -0.61 18.17 43.07
N CYS A 273 -1.93 18.04 42.91
CA CYS A 273 -2.90 18.40 43.94
C CYS A 273 -2.92 17.28 45.00
N PRO A 274 -2.51 17.52 46.27
CA PRO A 274 -2.38 16.44 47.25
C PRO A 274 -3.71 15.85 47.75
N ASN A 275 -4.85 16.50 47.50
CA ASN A 275 -6.14 16.13 48.14
C ASN A 275 -7.37 16.34 47.24
N SER A 276 -7.38 15.82 46.01
CA SER A 276 -8.63 15.70 45.25
C SER A 276 -8.92 14.23 44.91
N PRO A 277 -9.87 13.58 45.61
CA PRO A 277 -10.45 12.36 45.09
C PRO A 277 -11.31 12.75 43.88
N LEU A 278 -10.94 12.22 42.71
CA LEU A 278 -11.77 12.13 41.51
C LEU A 278 -12.07 13.43 40.76
N LEU A 279 -11.05 13.94 40.07
CA LEU A 279 -11.18 14.53 38.73
C LEU A 279 -10.08 13.97 37.79
N LEU A 280 -9.72 12.71 38.01
CA LEU A 280 -8.81 11.90 37.19
C LEU A 280 -9.55 11.23 36.01
N GLY A 281 -10.67 11.80 35.56
CA GLY A 281 -11.48 11.29 34.44
C GLY A 281 -10.96 11.64 33.05
N ILE A 282 -9.88 12.43 32.97
CA ILE A 282 -9.08 12.64 31.76
C ILE A 282 -7.68 12.09 32.08
N GLY A 283 -7.61 10.82 32.45
CA GLY A 283 -6.34 10.15 32.62
C GLY A 283 -5.65 10.18 31.26
N MET A 284 -4.54 10.92 31.14
CA MET A 284 -3.58 10.63 30.10
C MET A 284 -3.32 9.11 30.18
N PRO A 285 -3.48 8.35 29.09
CA PRO A 285 -3.25 6.92 29.16
C PRO A 285 -1.85 6.72 29.70
N LYS A 286 -1.72 5.89 30.74
CA LYS A 286 -0.41 5.43 31.17
C LYS A 286 0.25 4.78 29.94
N PRO A 287 1.46 5.21 29.55
CA PRO A 287 2.23 4.57 28.48
C PRO A 287 2.29 3.06 28.74
N VAL A 288 1.81 2.27 27.79
CA VAL A 288 1.90 0.81 27.89
C VAL A 288 3.30 0.39 27.42
N ASN A 289 4.13 -0.08 28.34
CA ASN A 289 5.50 -0.52 28.14
C ASN A 289 5.62 -2.02 27.80
N THR A 290 4.56 -2.64 27.25
CA THR A 290 4.54 -4.09 26.97
C THR A 290 5.09 -4.43 25.59
N ASN A 291 5.76 -5.59 25.49
CA ASN A 291 6.33 -6.18 24.26
C ASN A 291 5.30 -6.94 23.39
N THR A 292 4.03 -6.76 23.73
CA THR A 292 2.86 -7.27 23.04
C THR A 292 1.75 -6.27 23.33
N LEU A 293 0.94 -5.92 22.34
CA LEU A 293 -0.44 -5.49 22.64
C LEU A 293 -1.17 -6.77 23.07
N GLY A 294 -0.90 -7.21 24.30
CA GLY A 294 -1.41 -8.48 24.81
C GLY A 294 -2.93 -8.45 25.00
N PRO A 295 -3.57 -9.62 25.14
CA PRO A 295 -5.00 -9.77 25.45
C PRO A 295 -5.36 -9.38 26.89
N GLU A 296 -4.41 -8.82 27.67
CA GLU A 296 -4.62 -8.46 29.07
C GLU A 296 -5.57 -7.26 29.18
N PRO A 297 -6.61 -7.35 30.04
CA PRO A 297 -7.69 -6.38 30.11
C PRO A 297 -7.19 -5.12 30.83
N TYR A 298 -6.60 -4.19 30.09
CA TYR A 298 -6.28 -2.88 30.64
C TYR A 298 -7.44 -1.91 30.42
N TYR A 299 -8.25 -1.83 31.48
CA TYR A 299 -9.45 -1.04 31.72
C TYR A 299 -10.55 -1.18 30.66
N ALA A 300 -11.25 -2.30 30.79
CA ALA A 300 -12.66 -2.45 30.46
C ALA A 300 -13.46 -1.20 30.86
N ASN A 301 -14.26 -0.69 29.93
CA ASN A 301 -15.69 -0.74 30.16
C ASN A 301 -16.33 -1.20 28.85
N ASN A 302 -17.06 -2.31 28.96
CA ASN A 302 -18.08 -2.79 28.03
C ASN A 302 -18.87 -1.62 27.43
N PRO A 303 -19.34 -1.67 26.17
CA PRO A 303 -20.27 -0.66 25.67
C PRO A 303 -21.70 -0.88 26.23
N GLY A 304 -21.79 -0.70 27.53
CA GLY A 304 -22.91 -0.30 28.40
C GLY A 304 -22.40 0.66 29.50
N GLN A 305 -21.08 0.91 29.57
CA GLN A 305 -20.40 1.95 30.35
C GLN A 305 -19.29 2.51 29.45
N GLY A 306 -19.30 3.80 29.14
CA GLY A 306 -18.32 4.37 28.22
C GLY A 306 -16.88 4.27 28.75
N ASN A 307 -15.97 3.63 27.99
CA ASN A 307 -14.52 3.81 28.11
C ASN A 307 -13.90 3.87 26.71
N VAL A 308 -13.22 4.97 26.42
CA VAL A 308 -12.42 5.21 25.21
C VAL A 308 -11.00 4.69 25.50
N VAL A 309 -10.51 3.70 24.75
CA VAL A 309 -9.14 3.18 24.92
C VAL A 309 -8.27 3.77 23.81
N GLU A 310 -7.31 4.61 24.17
CA GLU A 310 -6.34 5.15 23.22
C GLU A 310 -5.33 4.04 22.83
N ASN A 311 -5.23 3.72 21.55
CA ASN A 311 -4.26 2.74 21.00
C ASN A 311 -2.85 3.35 20.85
N THR A 312 -2.38 4.05 21.88
CA THR A 312 -1.09 4.76 21.85
C THR A 312 0.02 3.86 22.39
N ILE A 313 1.07 3.65 21.60
CA ILE A 313 2.29 2.93 22.02
C ILE A 313 3.41 3.96 22.17
N THR A 314 3.97 4.07 23.37
CA THR A 314 5.17 4.88 23.61
C THR A 314 6.43 4.02 23.45
N VAL A 315 7.44 4.61 22.83
CA VAL A 315 8.75 4.00 22.59
C VAL A 315 9.84 5.00 22.98
N GLU A 316 11.01 4.49 23.35
CA GLU A 316 12.15 5.35 23.67
C GLU A 316 12.80 5.89 22.39
N GLN A 317 13.28 7.13 22.42
CA GLN A 317 13.97 7.72 21.28
C GLN A 317 15.24 6.92 20.95
N GLY A 318 15.39 6.51 19.69
CA GLY A 318 16.48 5.65 19.21
C GLY A 318 16.23 4.15 19.45
N GLN A 319 15.07 3.75 19.99
CA GLN A 319 14.76 2.34 20.18
C GLN A 319 14.51 1.67 18.84
N THR A 320 15.10 0.48 18.66
CA THR A 320 14.78 -0.36 17.51
C THR A 320 13.42 -1.02 17.72
N ILE A 321 12.56 -0.92 16.73
CA ILE A 321 11.23 -1.51 16.72
C ILE A 321 11.19 -2.60 15.65
N TYR A 322 10.78 -3.80 16.06
CA TYR A 322 10.40 -4.88 15.16
C TYR A 322 8.89 -5.02 15.23
N MET A 323 8.20 -4.95 14.09
CA MET A 323 6.75 -5.01 14.04
C MET A 323 6.30 -6.15 13.13
N LEU A 324 5.62 -7.13 13.70
CA LEU A 324 4.98 -8.24 13.01
C LEU A 324 3.52 -7.90 12.71
N LEU A 325 3.22 -7.68 11.44
CA LEU A 325 1.87 -7.41 10.94
C LEU A 325 1.19 -8.72 10.56
N LYS A 326 -0.04 -8.92 11.03
CA LYS A 326 -0.80 -10.17 10.85
C LYS A 326 -2.20 -9.86 10.31
N ALA A 327 -2.45 -10.19 9.06
CA ALA A 327 -3.75 -9.98 8.43
C ALA A 327 -4.66 -11.20 8.67
N HIS A 328 -5.47 -11.19 9.73
CA HIS A 328 -6.39 -12.30 10.00
C HIS A 328 -7.58 -12.31 9.06
N VAL A 329 -8.07 -11.15 8.65
CA VAL A 329 -9.23 -11.00 7.76
C VAL A 329 -8.96 -9.87 6.80
N GLY A 330 -9.30 -10.04 5.52
CA GLY A 330 -9.04 -9.03 4.50
C GLY A 330 -7.55 -8.77 4.26
N SER A 331 -7.26 -8.14 3.13
CA SER A 331 -5.92 -7.69 2.78
C SER A 331 -5.82 -6.21 3.10
N HIS A 332 -4.72 -5.79 3.71
CA HIS A 332 -4.59 -4.45 4.29
C HIS A 332 -3.36 -3.74 3.77
N THR A 333 -3.49 -2.46 3.50
CA THR A 333 -2.33 -1.60 3.27
C THR A 333 -2.01 -0.85 4.56
N PHE A 334 -0.90 -1.20 5.19
CA PHE A 334 -0.42 -0.58 6.42
C PHE A 334 0.54 0.56 6.09
N HIS A 335 0.26 1.76 6.60
CA HIS A 335 1.10 2.93 6.46
C HIS A 335 1.62 3.39 7.84
N LEU A 336 2.90 3.78 7.89
CA LEU A 336 3.53 4.32 9.10
C LEU A 336 3.95 5.77 8.86
N HIS A 337 3.42 6.66 9.70
CA HIS A 337 3.79 8.08 9.64
C HIS A 337 5.19 8.31 10.20
N GLY A 338 5.88 9.31 9.66
CA GLY A 338 7.13 9.84 10.22
C GLY A 338 8.36 8.96 10.03
N HIS A 339 8.24 7.76 9.44
CA HIS A 339 9.34 6.81 9.25
C HIS A 339 9.19 6.04 7.93
N ASP A 340 10.32 5.80 7.27
CA ASP A 340 10.45 4.66 6.36
C ASP A 340 10.92 3.45 7.19
N PHE A 341 10.26 2.30 7.03
CA PHE A 341 10.64 1.04 7.64
C PHE A 341 11.33 0.11 6.64
N GLN A 342 12.22 -0.74 7.15
CA GLN A 342 12.81 -1.86 6.42
C GLN A 342 11.83 -3.02 6.33
N VAL A 343 11.58 -3.53 5.12
CA VAL A 343 10.78 -4.75 4.91
C VAL A 343 11.69 -5.97 5.05
N LEU A 344 11.59 -6.67 6.18
CA LEU A 344 12.47 -7.80 6.48
C LEU A 344 11.93 -9.11 5.91
N TYR A 345 10.61 -9.29 5.98
CA TYR A 345 9.94 -10.50 5.55
C TYR A 345 8.51 -10.18 5.11
N THR A 346 8.08 -10.82 4.03
CA THR A 346 6.67 -10.90 3.62
C THR A 346 6.38 -12.36 3.30
N GLN A 347 5.29 -12.87 3.86
CA GLN A 347 4.84 -14.22 3.52
C GLN A 347 4.22 -14.19 2.12
N PRO A 348 4.63 -15.08 1.20
CA PRO A 348 3.95 -15.22 -0.09
C PRO A 348 2.48 -15.57 0.11
N GLU A 349 1.62 -15.04 -0.75
CA GLU A 349 0.22 -15.43 -0.82
C GLU A 349 0.14 -16.95 -1.08
N ASN A 350 -0.60 -17.66 -0.24
CA ASN A 350 -0.87 -19.08 -0.44
C ASN A 350 -2.39 -19.30 -0.43
N GLU A 351 -2.98 -19.38 -1.62
CA GLU A 351 -4.44 -19.48 -1.77
C GLU A 351 -5.03 -20.76 -1.15
N SER A 352 -4.22 -21.75 -0.79
CA SER A 352 -4.70 -22.97 -0.12
C SER A 352 -4.78 -22.86 1.41
N SER A 353 -4.19 -21.83 2.04
CA SER A 353 -4.22 -21.72 3.50
C SER A 353 -5.48 -20.99 3.97
N HIS A 354 -6.42 -21.73 4.55
CA HIS A 354 -7.60 -21.14 5.23
C HIS A 354 -7.23 -20.48 6.57
N GLU A 355 -6.02 -20.68 7.06
CA GLU A 355 -5.55 -20.21 8.36
C GLU A 355 -4.29 -19.34 8.23
N LEU A 356 -4.15 -18.39 9.15
CA LEU A 356 -2.95 -17.56 9.27
C LEU A 356 -1.80 -18.41 9.80
N ALA A 357 -0.82 -18.71 8.96
CA ALA A 357 0.40 -19.41 9.37
C ALA A 357 1.48 -18.40 9.77
N VAL A 358 1.69 -18.23 11.08
CA VAL A 358 2.75 -17.37 11.61
C VAL A 358 4.07 -18.15 11.64
N PRO A 359 5.15 -17.69 10.96
CA PRO A 359 6.47 -18.30 11.07
C PRO A 359 6.99 -18.24 12.50
N ASP A 360 7.94 -19.12 12.84
CA ASP A 360 8.62 -19.09 14.14
C ASP A 360 9.24 -17.71 14.41
N ILE A 361 8.80 -17.06 15.48
CA ILE A 361 9.21 -15.72 15.87
C ILE A 361 10.71 -15.67 16.19
N GLU A 362 11.27 -16.73 16.77
CA GLU A 362 12.70 -16.80 17.07
C GLU A 362 13.52 -16.99 15.79
N LEU A 363 13.00 -17.69 14.77
CA LEU A 363 13.61 -17.70 13.45
C LEU A 363 13.56 -16.31 12.79
N LEU A 364 12.45 -15.58 12.93
CA LEU A 364 12.34 -14.22 12.42
C LEU A 364 13.33 -13.25 13.08
N LYS A 365 13.53 -13.35 14.40
CA LYS A 365 14.47 -12.52 15.16
C LYS A 365 15.93 -12.87 14.89
N ASN A 366 16.25 -14.15 14.75
CA ASN A 366 17.63 -14.63 14.59
C ASN A 366 18.07 -14.74 13.12
N ASN A 367 17.35 -14.11 12.19
CA ASN A 367 17.62 -14.18 10.74
C ASN A 367 17.59 -15.61 10.17
N GLY A 368 16.83 -16.52 10.77
CA GLY A 368 16.68 -17.91 10.34
C GLY A 368 15.82 -18.07 9.07
N LEU A 369 15.06 -17.04 8.70
CA LEU A 369 14.41 -16.92 7.40
C LEU A 369 15.29 -16.02 6.52
N SER A 370 15.47 -16.37 5.24
CA SER A 370 16.37 -15.67 4.30
C SER A 370 15.98 -14.20 4.07
N GLN A 371 16.30 -13.34 5.03
CA GLN A 371 16.04 -11.91 5.01
C GLN A 371 17.12 -11.17 4.19
N PRO A 372 16.77 -10.11 3.44
CA PRO A 372 17.73 -9.35 2.66
C PRO A 372 18.80 -8.70 3.56
N ALA A 373 20.04 -8.66 3.07
CA ALA A 373 21.15 -7.98 3.76
C ALA A 373 21.01 -6.45 3.72
N SER A 374 20.37 -5.92 2.68
CA SER A 374 20.00 -4.51 2.55
C SER A 374 18.53 -4.42 2.17
N PRO A 375 17.63 -4.48 3.18
CA PRO A 375 16.19 -4.47 2.95
C PRO A 375 15.71 -3.23 2.22
N MET A 376 14.67 -3.38 1.42
CA MET A 376 13.94 -2.26 0.84
C MET A 376 13.30 -1.42 1.96
N ARG A 377 13.35 -0.10 1.82
CA ARG A 377 12.77 0.87 2.78
C ARG A 377 11.55 1.55 2.18
N ARG A 378 10.47 1.65 2.94
CA ARG A 378 9.22 2.28 2.51
C ARG A 378 8.36 2.73 3.69
N ASP A 379 7.31 3.49 3.41
CA ASP A 379 6.36 3.94 4.41
C ASP A 379 5.02 3.17 4.39
N THR A 380 4.77 2.34 3.38
CA THR A 380 3.46 1.72 3.13
C THR A 380 3.62 0.28 2.66
N LEU A 381 3.07 -0.73 3.34
CA LEU A 381 3.19 -2.15 2.97
C LEU A 381 1.83 -2.81 2.84
N PHE A 382 1.64 -3.62 1.79
CA PHE A 382 0.44 -4.42 1.67
C PHE A 382 0.65 -5.80 2.29
N VAL A 383 -0.30 -6.21 3.12
CA VAL A 383 -0.31 -7.50 3.82
C VAL A 383 -1.57 -8.23 3.39
N THR A 384 -1.39 -9.28 2.59
CA THR A 384 -2.49 -10.07 2.04
C THR A 384 -3.24 -10.82 3.14
N THR A 385 -4.53 -11.06 2.93
CA THR A 385 -5.38 -11.88 3.80
C THR A 385 -4.71 -13.19 4.18
N LYS A 386 -4.73 -13.55 5.48
CA LYS A 386 -4.10 -14.75 6.06
C LYS A 386 -2.57 -14.82 5.88
N THR A 387 -1.90 -13.68 5.72
CA THR A 387 -0.43 -13.61 5.66
C THR A 387 0.16 -12.72 6.75
N VAL A 388 1.48 -12.81 6.91
CA VAL A 388 2.25 -11.94 7.81
C VAL A 388 3.34 -11.17 7.08
N ALA A 389 3.73 -10.04 7.68
CA ALA A 389 4.93 -9.31 7.30
C ALA A 389 5.71 -8.86 8.54
N LEU A 390 7.05 -8.85 8.44
CA LEU A 390 7.92 -8.29 9.46
C LEU A 390 8.59 -7.04 8.91
N ILE A 391 8.42 -5.93 9.63
CA ILE A 391 9.09 -4.66 9.35
C ILE A 391 9.96 -4.23 10.54
N ALA A 392 10.97 -3.41 10.28
CA ALA A 392 11.79 -2.83 11.33
C ALA A 392 12.13 -1.36 11.05
N PHE A 393 12.21 -0.56 12.10
CA PHE A 393 12.65 0.84 12.04
C PHE A 393 13.25 1.26 13.38
N THR A 394 13.97 2.38 13.38
CA THR A 394 14.46 3.03 14.59
C THR A 394 13.55 4.20 14.91
N ALA A 395 13.10 4.32 16.16
CA ALA A 395 12.27 5.43 16.62
C ALA A 395 13.10 6.70 16.84
N ASP A 396 13.66 7.26 15.76
CA ASP A 396 14.56 8.41 15.79
C ASP A 396 13.89 9.76 15.50
N ASN A 397 12.59 9.75 15.19
CA ASN A 397 11.77 10.93 14.98
C ASN A 397 10.83 11.18 16.19
N PRO A 398 11.13 12.14 17.08
CA PRO A 398 10.35 12.38 18.29
C PRO A 398 9.07 13.18 17.99
N VAL A 399 8.04 12.50 17.47
CA VAL A 399 6.70 13.04 17.21
C VAL A 399 5.63 11.98 17.47
N ALA A 400 4.37 12.43 17.65
CA ALA A 400 3.21 11.56 17.79
C ALA A 400 2.61 11.17 16.43
#